data_AF-A0A2N5TPD2-F1
#
_entry.id   AF-A0A2N5TPD2-F1
#
_cell.length_a   1.000
_cell.length_b   1.000
_cell.length_c   1.000
_cell.angle_alpha   90.00
_cell.angle_beta   90.00
_cell.angle_gamma   90.00
#
_symmetry.space_group_name_H-M   'P 1'
#
loop_
_entity.id
_entity.type
_entity.pdbx_description
1 polymer ?
#
loop_
_entity_poly.entity_id
_entity_poly.type
_entity_poly.pdbx_seq_one_letter_code
_entity_poly.pdbx_strand_id
1 'polypeptide(L)'
;MCHGTWGYIHHPNPKLLSSIDPSKLTLQSYYDALSKVSTMKIDLSMFMPTVEEEKHFEIVLKSQLARAMTQYICKPDDCKMVILQNPPPVEPIDPAPPIIQMLKLMPVSDNSEEGAGQVFEALMRQFGMKPEDFGSRVQIVNAELSTCKNFHSE
;
A
#
# COMPACT_ATOMS: atom_id res chain seq x y z
N MET A 1 -14.66 -9.64 -16.55
CA MET A 1 -15.59 -10.53 -15.83
C MET A 1 -15.80 -9.92 -14.43
N CYS A 2 -17.02 -9.49 -14.09
CA CYS A 2 -17.32 -8.88 -12.79
C CYS A 2 -17.79 -9.98 -11.82
N HIS A 3 -16.89 -10.49 -10.99
CA HIS A 3 -17.25 -11.52 -10.01
C HIS A 3 -17.60 -10.86 -8.68
N GLY A 4 -18.87 -11.01 -8.27
CA GLY A 4 -19.26 -10.76 -6.90
C GLY A 4 -20.30 -9.66 -6.69
N THR A 5 -21.14 -9.90 -5.68
CA THR A 5 -22.18 -9.00 -5.18
C THR A 5 -21.60 -7.76 -4.50
N TRP A 6 -20.35 -7.83 -4.02
CA TRP A 6 -19.70 -6.81 -3.20
C TRP A 6 -18.29 -6.53 -3.71
N GLY A 7 -17.89 -5.26 -3.58
CA GLY A 7 -16.54 -4.77 -3.75
C GLY A 7 -16.15 -3.90 -2.57
N TYR A 8 -14.92 -3.40 -2.57
CA TYR A 8 -14.46 -2.50 -1.52
C TYR A 8 -13.44 -1.49 -2.05
N ILE A 9 -13.37 -0.34 -1.38
CA ILE A 9 -12.35 0.70 -1.60
C ILE A 9 -11.50 0.77 -0.33
N HIS A 10 -10.19 0.62 -0.49
CA HIS A 10 -9.24 1.04 0.54
C HIS A 10 -8.97 2.53 0.36
N HIS A 11 -9.37 3.31 1.36
CA HIS A 11 -8.99 4.72 1.40
C HIS A 11 -7.53 4.84 1.86
N PRO A 12 -6.70 5.61 1.16
CA PRO A 12 -5.33 5.86 1.61
C PRO A 12 -5.32 6.50 2.99
N ASN A 13 -4.29 6.24 3.80
CA ASN A 13 -4.17 6.81 5.14
C ASN A 13 -4.22 8.35 5.05
N PRO A 14 -5.13 9.03 5.78
CA PRO A 14 -5.25 10.49 5.73
C PRO A 14 -3.95 11.22 6.08
N LYS A 15 -3.14 10.67 7.00
CA LYS A 15 -1.83 11.24 7.36
C LYS A 15 -0.83 11.16 6.21
N LEU A 16 -0.91 10.11 5.39
CA LEU A 16 -0.11 9.97 4.19
C LEU A 16 -0.59 10.92 3.10
N LEU A 17 -1.91 11.06 2.92
CA LEU A 17 -2.45 12.03 1.96
C LEU A 17 -2.08 13.46 2.32
N SER A 18 -2.03 13.81 3.61
CA SER A 18 -1.63 15.15 4.05
C SER A 18 -0.12 15.41 3.96
N SER A 19 0.72 14.38 3.83
CA SER A 19 2.17 14.56 3.66
C SER A 19 2.59 14.74 2.20
N ILE A 20 1.69 14.49 1.25
CA ILE A 20 1.94 14.58 -0.19
C ILE A 20 1.39 15.88 -0.73
N ASP A 21 2.13 16.53 -1.64
CA ASP A 21 1.67 17.69 -2.38
C ASP A 21 0.72 17.27 -3.52
N PRO A 22 -0.58 17.58 -3.46
CA PRO A 22 -1.54 17.16 -4.48
C PRO A 22 -1.24 17.72 -5.87
N SER A 23 -0.55 18.86 -5.96
CA SER A 23 -0.20 19.48 -7.25
C SER A 23 0.81 18.64 -8.04
N LYS A 24 1.54 17.73 -7.37
CA LYS A 24 2.50 16.81 -7.98
C LYS A 24 1.90 15.46 -8.38
N LEU A 25 0.64 15.20 -8.00
CA LEU A 25 -0.07 13.97 -8.37
C LEU A 25 -0.69 14.09 -9.76
N THR A 26 0.17 14.38 -10.75
CA THR A 26 -0.24 14.57 -12.15
C THR A 26 0.49 13.63 -13.09
N LEU A 27 -0.16 13.30 -14.20
CA LEU A 27 0.42 12.49 -15.27
C LEU A 27 1.72 13.12 -15.82
N GLN A 28 1.77 14.44 -15.90
CA GLN A 28 2.98 15.16 -16.32
C GLN A 28 4.13 14.94 -15.34
N SER A 29 3.90 15.09 -14.04
CA SER A 29 4.93 14.86 -13.02
C SER A 29 5.46 13.43 -13.06
N TYR A 30 4.58 12.46 -13.36
CA TYR A 30 4.96 11.07 -13.56
C TYR A 30 5.90 10.89 -14.77
N TYR A 31 5.55 11.42 -15.94
CA TYR A 31 6.41 11.34 -17.12
C TYR A 31 7.73 12.08 -16.94
N ASP A 32 7.70 13.26 -16.31
CA ASP A 32 8.90 14.03 -16.00
C ASP A 32 9.85 13.23 -15.08
N ALA A 33 9.30 12.52 -14.08
CA ALA A 33 10.08 11.63 -13.23
C ALA A 33 10.66 10.46 -14.02
N LEU A 34 9.86 9.79 -14.86
CA LEU A 34 10.33 8.66 -15.69
C LEU A 34 11.43 9.05 -16.67
N SER A 35 11.34 10.23 -17.28
CA SER A 35 12.36 10.72 -18.22
C SER A 35 13.76 10.74 -17.60
N LYS A 36 13.85 11.02 -16.30
CA LYS A 36 15.09 11.10 -15.53
C LYS A 36 15.68 9.73 -15.22
N VAL A 37 14.87 8.68 -15.17
CA VAL A 37 15.30 7.32 -14.82
C VAL A 37 16.39 6.83 -15.77
N SER A 38 16.27 7.12 -17.08
CA SER A 38 17.25 6.72 -18.09
C SER A 38 18.66 7.28 -17.88
N THR A 39 18.78 8.41 -17.17
CA THR A 39 20.05 9.10 -16.90
C THR A 39 20.47 9.02 -15.43
N MET A 40 19.66 8.37 -14.60
CA MET A 40 19.94 8.20 -13.18
C MET A 40 21.18 7.33 -13.01
N LYS A 41 22.22 7.89 -12.37
CA LYS A 41 23.39 7.12 -11.99
C LYS A 41 23.06 6.34 -10.73
N ILE A 42 23.10 5.03 -10.85
CA ILE A 42 22.94 4.11 -9.72
C ILE A 42 24.32 3.90 -9.10
N ASP A 43 24.46 4.25 -7.82
CA ASP A 43 25.68 3.98 -7.06
C ASP A 43 25.40 2.90 -6.01
N LEU A 44 26.40 2.07 -5.71
CA LEU A 44 26.24 0.98 -4.75
C LEU A 44 25.87 1.49 -3.36
N SER A 45 26.36 2.67 -2.97
CA SER A 45 26.03 3.32 -1.69
C SER A 45 24.55 3.62 -1.51
N MET A 46 23.78 3.74 -2.60
CA MET A 46 22.32 3.90 -2.53
C MET A 46 21.60 2.69 -1.93
N PHE A 47 22.25 1.53 -1.90
CA PHE A 47 21.72 0.28 -1.34
C PHE A 47 22.49 -0.19 -0.11
N MET A 48 23.52 0.55 0.32
CA MET A 48 24.26 0.21 1.53
C MET A 48 23.60 0.87 2.74
N PRO A 49 23.57 0.19 3.90
CA PRO A 49 23.06 0.81 5.11
C PRO A 49 23.95 1.98 5.52
N THR A 50 23.32 3.00 6.08
CA THR A 50 23.99 4.09 6.79
C THR A 50 24.61 3.57 8.09
N VAL A 51 25.55 4.33 8.65
CA VAL A 51 26.19 4.00 9.93
C VAL A 51 25.15 3.91 11.06
N GLU A 52 24.11 4.76 11.00
CA GLU A 52 23.00 4.77 11.94
C GLU A 52 22.14 3.50 11.82
N GLU A 53 21.84 3.06 10.59
CA GLU A 53 21.10 1.83 10.33
C GLU A 53 21.89 0.58 10.75
N GLU A 54 23.20 0.54 10.50
CA GLU A 54 24.05 -0.57 10.96
C GLU A 54 24.06 -0.67 12.48
N LYS A 55 24.20 0.45 13.19
CA LYS A 55 24.12 0.49 14.66
C LYS A 55 22.74 0.05 15.16
N HIS A 56 21.67 0.50 14.51
CA HIS A 56 20.31 0.07 14.85
C HIS A 56 20.17 -1.44 14.68
N PHE A 57 20.61 -1.98 13.54
CA PHE A 57 20.60 -3.41 13.24
C PHE A 57 21.40 -4.23 14.26
N GLU A 58 22.59 -3.75 14.66
CA GLU A 58 23.40 -4.37 15.70
C GLU A 58 22.64 -4.48 17.03
N ILE A 59 21.96 -3.40 17.44
CA ILE A 59 21.15 -3.38 18.66
C ILE A 59 19.98 -4.37 18.53
N VAL A 60 19.27 -4.39 17.41
CA VAL A 60 18.17 -5.32 17.15
C VAL A 60 18.62 -6.77 17.33
N LEU A 61 19.75 -7.14 16.70
CA LEU A 61 20.31 -8.50 16.80
C LEU A 61 20.68 -8.84 18.24
N LYS A 62 21.41 -7.96 18.92
CA LYS A 62 21.79 -8.14 20.33
C LYS A 62 20.56 -8.33 21.22
N SER A 63 19.50 -7.57 20.98
CA SER A 63 18.28 -7.66 21.77
C SER A 63 17.52 -8.95 21.58
N GLN A 64 17.38 -9.39 20.33
CA GLN A 64 16.72 -10.65 20.01
C GLN A 64 17.48 -11.85 20.58
N LEU A 65 18.81 -11.85 20.49
CA LEU A 65 19.67 -12.87 21.10
C LEU A 65 19.54 -12.86 22.62
N ALA A 66 19.66 -11.70 23.26
CA ALA A 66 19.52 -11.58 24.71
C ALA A 66 18.18 -12.10 25.21
N ARG A 67 17.10 -11.82 24.48
CA ARG A 67 15.76 -12.36 24.79
C ARG A 67 15.73 -13.88 24.70
N ALA A 68 16.25 -14.46 23.63
CA ALA A 68 16.29 -15.91 23.46
C ALA A 68 17.13 -16.59 24.55
N MET A 69 18.32 -16.07 24.85
CA MET A 69 19.20 -16.57 25.92
C MET A 69 18.48 -16.53 27.28
N THR A 70 17.85 -15.40 27.61
CA THR A 70 17.18 -15.22 28.91
C THR A 70 15.94 -16.10 29.05
N GLN A 71 15.20 -16.30 27.96
CA GLN A 71 13.95 -17.05 27.97
C GLN A 71 14.18 -18.57 28.02
N TYR A 72 15.24 -19.08 27.37
CA TYR A 72 15.40 -20.52 27.14
C TYR A 72 16.66 -21.14 27.73
N ILE A 73 17.71 -20.37 28.01
CA ILE A 73 19.02 -20.93 28.39
C ILE A 73 19.35 -20.64 29.85
N CYS A 74 19.41 -19.35 30.23
CA CYS A 74 19.77 -18.98 31.59
C CYS A 74 19.22 -17.61 31.98
N LYS A 75 18.92 -17.42 33.27
CA LYS A 75 18.65 -16.10 33.81
C LYS A 75 19.99 -15.46 34.21
N PRO A 76 20.23 -14.18 33.88
CA PRO A 76 21.45 -13.51 34.29
C PRO A 76 21.51 -13.37 35.81
N ASP A 77 22.66 -13.69 36.40
CA ASP A 77 22.91 -13.57 37.85
C ASP A 77 23.01 -12.10 38.30
N ASP A 78 23.43 -11.20 37.41
CA ASP A 78 23.61 -9.77 37.70
C ASP A 78 22.72 -8.90 36.78
N CYS A 79 21.71 -8.27 37.37
CA CYS A 79 20.78 -7.37 36.68
C CYS A 79 21.41 -6.00 36.31
N LYS A 80 22.71 -5.79 36.51
CA LYS A 80 23.38 -4.52 36.13
C LYS A 80 23.81 -4.47 34.66
N MET A 81 23.95 -5.62 34.01
CA MET A 81 24.29 -5.75 32.59
C MET A 81 23.05 -6.17 31.79
N VAL A 82 21.97 -5.38 31.87
CA VAL A 82 20.74 -5.66 31.11
C VAL A 82 20.98 -5.30 29.65
N ILE A 83 21.40 -6.26 28.85
CA ILE A 83 21.26 -6.14 27.40
C ILE A 83 19.76 -5.97 27.14
N LEU A 84 19.40 -4.89 26.44
CA LEU A 84 18.03 -4.61 26.03
C LEU A 84 17.44 -5.87 25.39
N GLN A 85 16.36 -6.46 25.91
CA GLN A 85 15.79 -7.70 25.34
C GLN A 85 14.72 -7.42 24.28
N ASN A 86 14.18 -6.21 24.27
CA ASN A 86 13.19 -5.78 23.28
C ASN A 86 13.91 -4.95 22.23
N PRO A 87 13.97 -5.40 20.97
CA PRO A 87 14.65 -4.64 19.92
C PRO A 87 14.00 -3.26 19.77
N PRO A 88 14.79 -2.22 19.45
CA PRO A 88 14.24 -0.92 19.11
C PRO A 88 13.30 -1.07 17.90
N PRO A 89 12.21 -0.29 17.82
CA PRO A 89 11.32 -0.37 16.69
C PRO A 89 12.05 -0.01 15.39
N VAL A 90 11.77 -0.77 14.33
CA VAL A 90 12.15 -0.45 12.95
C VAL A 90 10.96 0.29 12.34
N GLU A 91 11.19 1.49 11.81
CA GLU A 91 10.22 2.34 11.09
C GLU A 91 8.75 1.98 11.36
N PRO A 92 8.21 2.40 12.52
CA PRO A 92 6.86 1.99 12.92
C PRO A 92 5.84 2.40 11.87
N ILE A 93 5.24 1.41 11.21
CA ILE A 93 4.06 1.63 10.38
C ILE A 93 2.91 1.97 11.33
N ASP A 94 2.11 2.99 10.99
CA ASP A 94 0.91 3.32 11.74
C ASP A 94 -0.03 2.10 11.78
N PRO A 95 -0.26 1.47 12.95
CA PRO A 95 -1.08 0.27 13.06
C PRO A 95 -2.58 0.59 13.04
N ALA A 96 -2.96 1.83 12.71
CA ALA A 96 -4.35 2.22 12.57
C ALA A 96 -5.09 1.31 11.58
N PRO A 97 -6.30 0.85 11.91
CA PRO A 97 -7.11 0.05 11.00
C PRO A 97 -7.33 0.77 9.66
N PRO A 98 -7.29 0.05 8.52
CA PRO A 98 -7.56 0.66 7.24
C PRO A 98 -9.02 1.13 7.17
N ILE A 99 -9.24 2.25 6.49
CA ILE A 99 -10.58 2.74 6.20
C ILE A 99 -11.07 2.02 4.95
N ILE A 100 -11.92 1.01 5.15
CA ILE A 100 -12.50 0.21 4.06
C ILE A 100 -13.95 0.63 3.87
N GLN A 101 -14.29 1.05 2.65
CA GLN A 101 -15.66 1.30 2.25
C GLN A 101 -16.17 0.15 1.40
N MET A 102 -17.19 -0.55 1.91
CA MET A 102 -17.86 -1.61 1.15
C MET A 102 -18.77 -1.02 0.07
N LEU A 103 -18.74 -1.62 -1.11
CA LEU A 103 -19.56 -1.25 -2.26
C LEU A 103 -20.48 -2.41 -2.62
N LYS A 104 -21.76 -2.13 -2.79
CA LYS A 104 -22.69 -3.10 -3.37
C LYS A 104 -22.56 -3.04 -4.89
N LEU A 105 -22.14 -4.11 -5.54
CA LEU A 105 -21.90 -4.14 -6.98
C LEU A 105 -23.14 -4.62 -7.73
N MET A 106 -23.63 -5.81 -7.40
CA MET A 106 -24.81 -6.40 -8.04
C MET A 106 -25.55 -7.30 -7.05
N PRO A 107 -26.85 -7.57 -7.20
CA PRO A 107 -27.59 -8.42 -6.28
C PRO A 107 -27.19 -9.91 -6.40
N VAL A 108 -26.92 -10.39 -7.61
CA VAL A 108 -26.49 -11.76 -7.91
C VAL A 108 -25.33 -11.67 -8.88
N SER A 109 -24.30 -12.50 -8.68
CA SER A 109 -23.18 -12.55 -9.62
C SER A 109 -23.69 -12.97 -11.01
N ASP A 110 -23.54 -12.09 -11.98
CA ASP A 110 -23.88 -12.33 -13.38
C ASP A 110 -22.68 -11.93 -14.25
N ASN A 111 -22.34 -12.78 -15.22
CA ASN A 111 -21.23 -12.58 -16.16
C ASN A 111 -21.70 -11.97 -17.49
N SER A 112 -22.95 -11.52 -17.57
CA SER A 112 -23.55 -10.87 -18.72
C SER A 112 -23.17 -9.39 -18.86
N GLU A 113 -23.45 -8.82 -20.03
CA GLU A 113 -23.36 -7.37 -20.26
C GLU A 113 -24.38 -6.61 -19.40
N GLU A 114 -25.58 -7.19 -19.20
CA GLU A 114 -26.57 -6.65 -18.28
C GLU A 114 -26.04 -6.57 -16.84
N GLY A 115 -25.24 -7.56 -16.42
CA GLY A 115 -24.57 -7.57 -15.11
C GLY A 115 -23.58 -6.42 -14.95
N ALA A 116 -22.83 -6.08 -15.99
CA ALA A 116 -21.92 -4.93 -15.97
C ALA A 116 -22.67 -3.59 -15.85
N GLY A 117 -23.79 -3.44 -16.60
CA GLY A 117 -24.66 -2.26 -16.50
C GLY A 117 -25.20 -2.06 -15.08
N GLN A 118 -25.66 -3.13 -14.44
CA GLN A 118 -26.15 -3.08 -13.05
C GLN A 118 -25.08 -2.63 -12.05
N VAL A 119 -23.81 -3.02 -12.26
CA VAL A 119 -22.71 -2.56 -11.43
C VAL A 119 -22.54 -1.04 -11.54
N PHE A 120 -22.53 -0.51 -12.76
CA PHE A 120 -22.41 0.94 -12.97
C PHE A 120 -23.59 1.70 -12.36
N GLU A 121 -24.82 1.23 -12.55
CA GLU A 121 -26.01 1.82 -11.93
C GLU A 121 -25.94 1.81 -10.40
N ALA A 122 -25.54 0.68 -9.82
CA ALA A 122 -25.40 0.54 -8.37
C ALA A 122 -24.34 1.50 -7.82
N LEU A 123 -23.20 1.66 -8.50
CA LEU A 123 -22.15 2.59 -8.11
C LEU A 123 -22.61 4.04 -8.25
N MET A 124 -23.19 4.43 -9.40
CA MET A 124 -23.73 5.78 -9.61
C MET A 124 -24.73 6.16 -8.52
N ARG A 125 -25.63 5.24 -8.15
CA ARG A 125 -26.62 5.46 -7.07
C ARG A 125 -25.97 5.60 -5.70
N GLN A 126 -24.96 4.80 -5.39
CA GLN A 126 -24.26 4.87 -4.09
C GLN A 126 -23.43 6.14 -3.94
N PHE A 127 -22.84 6.64 -5.03
CA PHE A 127 -22.05 7.86 -5.02
C PHE A 127 -22.84 9.14 -5.37
N GLY A 128 -24.13 9.01 -5.73
CA GLY A 128 -24.96 10.15 -6.14
C GLY A 128 -24.45 10.85 -7.40
N MET A 129 -23.83 10.10 -8.32
CA MET A 129 -23.27 10.66 -9.55
C MET A 129 -24.29 10.60 -10.70
N LYS A 130 -24.26 11.61 -11.58
CA LYS A 130 -24.99 11.57 -12.84
C LYS A 130 -24.25 10.67 -13.85
N PRO A 131 -24.95 10.10 -14.85
CA PRO A 131 -24.33 9.27 -15.87
C PRO A 131 -23.16 9.93 -16.61
N GLU A 132 -23.29 11.23 -16.92
CA GLU A 132 -22.25 12.01 -17.61
C GLU A 132 -20.97 12.16 -16.76
N ASP A 133 -21.14 12.45 -15.47
CA ASP A 133 -20.03 12.57 -14.50
C ASP A 133 -19.35 11.23 -14.26
N PHE A 134 -20.14 10.14 -14.23
CA PHE A 134 -19.60 8.80 -14.08
C PHE A 134 -18.85 8.35 -15.33
N GLY A 135 -19.45 8.51 -16.51
CA GLY A 135 -18.86 8.11 -17.79
C GLY A 135 -17.55 8.84 -18.11
N SER A 136 -17.41 10.11 -17.71
CA SER A 136 -16.16 10.86 -17.90
C SER A 136 -15.02 10.45 -16.97
N ARG A 137 -15.31 9.69 -15.90
CA ARG A 137 -14.33 9.30 -14.87
C ARG A 137 -14.06 7.81 -14.80
N VAL A 138 -15.00 6.99 -15.26
CA VAL A 138 -14.88 5.53 -15.19
C VAL A 138 -13.76 5.07 -16.11
N GLN A 139 -12.85 4.28 -15.56
CA GLN A 139 -11.80 3.60 -16.33
C GLN A 139 -12.01 2.11 -16.20
N ILE A 140 -12.13 1.44 -17.34
CA ILE A 140 -12.19 -0.01 -17.41
C ILE A 140 -10.77 -0.49 -17.65
N VAL A 141 -10.28 -1.35 -16.76
CA VAL A 141 -8.97 -1.97 -16.86
C VAL A 141 -9.18 -3.47 -16.95
N ASN A 142 -8.63 -4.09 -17.99
CA ASN A 142 -8.50 -5.53 -18.04
C ASN A 142 -7.29 -5.93 -17.20
N ALA A 143 -7.52 -6.60 -16.08
CA ALA A 143 -6.45 -7.12 -15.25
C ALA A 143 -6.45 -8.66 -15.35
N GLU A 144 -5.37 -9.21 -15.89
CA GLU A 144 -4.98 -10.60 -15.69
C GLU A 144 -3.85 -10.63 -14.65
N LEU A 145 -3.65 -11.79 -13.99
CA LEU A 145 -2.74 -11.96 -12.83
C LEU A 145 -1.34 -11.35 -12.98
N SER A 146 -0.85 -11.16 -14.21
CA SER A 146 0.47 -10.57 -14.51
C SER A 146 0.43 -9.28 -15.33
N THR A 147 -0.73 -8.87 -15.87
CA THR A 147 -0.83 -7.72 -16.77
C THR A 147 -2.12 -6.94 -16.55
N CYS A 148 -2.01 -5.61 -16.46
CA CYS A 148 -3.14 -4.71 -16.50
C CYS A 148 -3.10 -3.92 -17.81
N LYS A 149 -4.17 -3.99 -18.62
CA LYS A 149 -4.35 -3.19 -19.83
C LYS A 149 -5.51 -2.23 -19.62
N ASN A 150 -5.28 -0.94 -19.78
CA ASN A 150 -6.36 0.04 -19.81
C ASN A 150 -7.03 -0.03 -21.19
N PHE A 151 -8.36 -0.11 -21.24
CA PHE A 151 -9.06 -0.14 -22.53
C PHE A 151 -9.03 1.21 -23.27
N HIS A 152 -8.64 2.30 -22.60
CA HIS A 152 -8.51 3.64 -23.19
C HIS A 152 -7.08 3.99 -23.63
N SER A 153 -6.12 3.06 -23.59
CA SER A 153 -4.76 3.29 -24.07
C SER A 153 -4.58 2.73 -25.49
N GLU A 154 -5.13 3.44 -26.47
CA GLU A 154 -4.64 3.45 -27.85
C GLU A 154 -4.13 4.85 -28.18
#